data_AF-A0A3P6FHU8-F1
#
_entry.id   AF-A0A3P6FHU8-F1
#
_cell.length_a   1.000
_cell.length_b   1.000
_cell.length_c   1.000
_cell.angle_alpha   90.00
_cell.angle_beta   90.00
_cell.angle_gamma   90.00
#
_symmetry.space_group_name_H-M   'P 1'
#
loop_
_entity.id
_entity.type
_entity.pdbx_description
1 polymer ?
#
loop_
_entity_poly.entity_id
_entity_poly.type
_entity_poly.pdbx_seq_one_letter_code
_entity_poly.pdbx_strand_id
1 'polypeptide(L)' 'MMSLGEEASKRLEDGMALECTTETQQVKANPGPITGGLAPIYGAAGKMPHRGIMVNELLVSFMDSRY' A
#
# COMPACT_ATOMS: atom_id res chain seq x y z
N MET A 1 19.03 15.90 26.67
CA MET A 1 18.51 14.59 27.07
C MET A 1 17.09 14.52 26.53
N MET A 2 16.79 13.60 25.62
CA MET A 2 15.46 13.52 24.99
C MET A 2 14.43 13.03 26.02
N SER A 3 13.17 13.45 25.87
CA SER A 3 12.10 12.93 26.73
C SER A 3 11.75 11.48 26.32
N LEU A 4 11.25 10.67 27.25
CA LEU A 4 10.83 9.29 26.97
C LEU A 4 9.81 9.19 25.83
N GLY A 5 8.92 10.18 25.69
CA GLY A 5 7.92 10.23 24.60
C GLY A 5 8.54 10.52 23.24
N GLU A 6 9.55 11.41 23.21
CA GLU A 6 10.27 11.75 21.98
C GLU A 6 11.14 10.58 21.49
N GLU A 7 11.71 9.82 22.42
CA GLU A 7 12.51 8.64 22.07
C GLU A 7 11.65 7.46 21.60
N ALA A 8 10.44 7.30 22.13
CA ALA A 8 9.49 6.31 21.64
C ALA A 8 9.00 6.63 20.21
N SER A 9 8.68 7.90 19.93
CA SER A 9 8.28 8.35 18.59
C SER A 9 9.39 8.09 17.57
N LYS A 10 10.63 8.43 17.92
CA LYS A 10 11.78 8.23 17.05
C LYS A 10 12.03 6.76 16.74
N ARG A 11 11.90 5.86 17.72
CA ARG A 11 12.03 4.41 17.49
C ARG A 11 10.95 3.87 16.54
N LEU A 12 9.76 4.43 16.58
CA LEU A 12 8.65 4.03 15.72
C LEU A 12 8.89 4.49 14.28
N GLU A 13 9.37 5.72 14.09
CA GLU A 13 9.78 6.26 12.79
C GLU A 13 10.95 5.48 12.18
N ASP A 14 12.01 5.24 12.98
CA ASP A 14 13.19 4.48 12.55
C ASP A 14 12.81 3.03 12.20
N GLY A 15 11.89 2.42 12.97
CA GLY A 15 11.36 1.09 12.70
C GLY A 15 10.58 1.01 11.37
N MET A 16 9.70 1.98 11.12
CA MET A 16 8.94 2.06 9.87
C MET A 16 9.86 2.30 8.66
N ALA A 17 10.87 3.16 8.82
CA ALA A 17 11.86 3.43 7.77
C ALA A 17 12.65 2.15 7.44
N LEU A 18 13.06 1.39 8.47
CA LEU A 18 13.74 0.11 8.28
C LEU A 18 12.86 -0.87 7.50
N GLU A 19 11.61 -1.06 7.93
CA GLU A 19 10.65 -1.96 7.29
C GLU A 19 10.46 -1.60 5.80
N CYS A 20 10.21 -0.33 5.49
CA CYS A 20 10.07 0.16 4.12
C CYS A 20 11.32 -0.11 3.26
N THR A 21 12.53 0.11 3.80
CA THR A 21 13.77 -0.20 3.07
C THR A 21 13.92 -1.70 2.80
N THR A 22 13.54 -2.56 3.75
CA THR A 22 13.62 -4.01 3.57
C THR A 22 12.60 -4.52 2.55
N GLU A 23 11.36 -4.04 2.59
CA GLU A 23 10.31 -4.42 1.63
C GLU A 23 10.67 -4.00 0.20
N THR A 24 11.18 -2.78 0.02
CA THR A 24 11.59 -2.31 -1.32
C THR A 24 12.74 -3.12 -1.89
N GLN A 25 13.68 -3.58 -1.06
CA GLN A 25 14.75 -4.48 -1.50
C GLN A 25 14.22 -5.86 -1.89
N GLN A 26 13.27 -6.40 -1.14
CA GLN A 26 12.62 -7.69 -1.45
C GLN A 26 11.87 -7.63 -2.78
N VAL A 27 11.04 -6.61 -3.01
CA VAL A 27 10.30 -6.43 -4.28
C VAL A 27 11.25 -6.20 -5.45
N LYS A 28 12.36 -5.48 -5.26
CA LYS A 28 13.38 -5.31 -6.31
C LYS A 28 14.07 -6.63 -6.66
N ALA A 29 14.38 -7.45 -5.66
CA ALA A 29 15.04 -8.74 -5.86
C ALA A 29 14.10 -9.77 -6.48
N ASN A 30 12.82 -9.74 -6.12
CA ASN A 30 11.77 -10.59 -6.69
C ASN A 30 10.44 -9.82 -6.73
N PRO A 31 10.06 -9.26 -7.89
CA PRO A 31 8.82 -8.48 -8.03
C PRO A 31 7.54 -9.28 -7.73
N GLY A 32 7.63 -10.61 -7.68
CA GLY A 32 6.48 -11.49 -7.50
C GLY A 32 5.60 -11.58 -8.76
N PRO A 33 4.60 -12.47 -8.74
CA PRO A 33 3.71 -12.66 -9.88
C PRO A 33 2.73 -11.49 -10.02
N ILE A 34 2.43 -11.12 -11.27
CA ILE A 34 1.42 -10.12 -11.66
C ILE A 34 -0.01 -10.50 -11.19
N THR A 35 -0.25 -11.73 -10.75
CA THR A 35 -1.55 -12.18 -10.24
C THR A 35 -1.64 -12.20 -8.71
N GLY A 36 -0.57 -11.82 -8.00
CA GLY A 36 -0.49 -11.92 -6.54
C GLY A 36 -0.78 -10.60 -5.82
N GLY A 37 -1.45 -10.68 -4.67
CA GLY A 37 -1.68 -9.55 -3.78
C GLY A 37 -2.54 -8.44 -4.39
N LEU A 38 -2.38 -7.22 -3.87
CA LEU A 38 -3.18 -6.05 -4.27
C LEU A 38 -2.48 -5.14 -5.29
N ALA A 39 -1.15 -5.25 -5.44
CA ALA A 39 -0.38 -4.43 -6.37
C ALA A 39 -0.93 -4.45 -7.82
N PRO A 40 -1.39 -5.59 -8.36
CA PRO A 40 -2.00 -5.63 -9.69
C PRO A 40 -3.34 -4.87 -9.76
N ILE A 41 -4.17 -4.96 -8.71
CA ILE A 41 -5.47 -4.27 -8.63
C ILE A 41 -5.25 -2.75 -8.62
N TYR A 42 -4.33 -2.27 -7.78
CA TYR A 42 -3.99 -0.85 -7.72
C TYR A 42 -3.35 -0.36 -9.02
N GLY A 43 -2.47 -1.15 -9.62
CA GLY A 43 -1.88 -0.85 -10.93
C GLY A 43 -2.92 -0.76 -12.05
N ALA A 44 -3.89 -1.68 -12.07
CA ALA A 44 -4.98 -1.69 -13.05
C ALA A 44 -5.94 -0.50 -12.86
N ALA A 45 -6.35 -0.21 -11.63
CA ALA A 45 -7.16 0.98 -11.32
C ALA A 45 -6.45 2.28 -11.77
N GLY A 46 -5.11 2.30 -11.67
CA GLY A 46 -4.27 3.37 -12.18
C GLY A 46 -4.32 3.54 -13.71
N LYS A 47 -4.55 2.47 -14.46
CA LYS A 47 -4.50 2.46 -15.93
C LYS A 47 -5.88 2.42 -16.59
N MET A 48 -6.96 2.31 -15.82
CA MET A 48 -8.32 2.24 -16.35
C MET A 48 -8.70 3.55 -17.09
N PRO A 49 -9.14 3.46 -18.35
CA PRO A 49 -9.74 4.60 -19.04
C PRO A 49 -11.07 4.96 -18.35
N HIS A 50 -11.48 6.23 -18.39
CA HIS A 50 -12.71 6.69 -17.75
C HIS A 50 -12.80 6.38 -16.24
N ARG A 51 -11.69 6.60 -15.50
CA ARG A 51 -11.61 6.34 -14.05
C ARG A 51 -12.81 6.82 -13.24
N GLY A 52 -13.40 7.97 -13.59
CA GLY A 52 -14.56 8.52 -12.88
C GLY A 52 -15.81 7.64 -12.91
N ILE A 53 -15.98 6.79 -13.92
CA ILE A 53 -17.15 5.92 -14.06
C ILE A 53 -16.77 4.48 -13.67
N MET A 54 -15.76 3.90 -14.33
CA MET A 54 -15.45 2.47 -14.16
C MET A 54 -14.88 2.14 -12.78
N VAL A 55 -14.01 2.99 -12.21
CA VAL A 55 -13.52 2.77 -10.84
C VAL A 55 -14.62 3.06 -9.83
N ASN A 56 -15.52 4.00 -10.11
CA ASN A 56 -16.64 4.31 -9.22
C ASN A 56 -17.63 3.14 -9.13
N GLU A 57 -17.99 2.52 -10.25
CA GLU A 57 -18.82 1.31 -10.27
C GLU A 57 -18.19 0.16 -9.46
N LEU A 58 -16.87 -0.04 -9.60
CA LEU A 58 -16.14 -1.02 -8.80
C LEU A 58 -16.15 -0.69 -7.30
N LEU A 59 -15.99 0.59 -6.94
CA LEU A 59 -16.01 1.03 -5.55
C LEU A 59 -17.39 0.88 -4.92
N VAL A 60 -18.46 1.25 -5.64
CA VAL A 60 -19.85 1.06 -5.19
C VAL A 60 -20.12 -0.42 -4.98
N SER A 61 -19.76 -1.28 -5.94
CA SER A 61 -19.91 -2.73 -5.79
C SER A 61 -19.14 -3.30 -4.59
N PHE A 62 -17.92 -2.80 -4.34
CA PHE A 62 -17.16 -3.19 -3.15
C PHE A 62 -17.84 -2.74 -1.85
N MET A 63 -18.38 -1.52 -1.80
CA MET A 63 -19.11 -1.02 -0.64
C MET A 63 -20.40 -1.81 -0.38
N ASP A 64 -21.14 -2.13 -1.44
CA ASP A 64 -22.37 -2.93 -1.36
C ASP A 64 -22.07 -4.36 -0.87
N SER A 65 -20.94 -4.95 -1.27
CA SER A 65 -20.55 -6.30 -0.82
C SER A 65 -20.30 -6.44 0.68
N ARG A 66 -20.24 -5.31 1.42
CA ARG A 66 -20.03 -5.27 2.87
C ARG A 66 -21.32 -5.20 3.68
N TYR A 67 -22.47 -5.17 3.02
CA TYR A 67 -23.81 -5.19 3.62
C TYR A 67 -24.62 -6.40 3.12
#